data_AF-A0AAF1C5D2-F1
#
_entry.id   AF-A0AAF1C5D2-F1
#
_cell.length_a   1.000
_cell.length_b   1.000
_cell.length_c   1.000
_cell.angle_alpha   90.00
_cell.angle_beta   90.00
_cell.angle_gamma   90.00
#
_symmetry.space_group_name_H-M   'P 1'
#
loop_
_entity.id
_entity.type
_entity.pdbx_description
1 polymer ?
#
loop_
_entity_poly.entity_id
_entity_poly.type
_entity_poly.pdbx_seq_one_letter_code
_entity_poly.pdbx_strand_id
1 'polypeptide(L)'
;MFIITNDDGINAEGIKALKEIITEDKVIIAPDRALSGCGHQVTTKEGITVTETKPQEYAISGTPADCVRLGISKIFPSATWVLSGINAGGNLGSDIHISGTVAAVREAAIHGLGAIAISHVIKYPQPINWDIAKKLSKKVLKKLLNKDLPKGCFWNVNLPPLDYVSNPDIVFCNPSIDPLPLNFKQEGNQYFYRGEYWQRKRTIDTDVDVCFSGNIAVSLISINGNSTHN
;
A
#
# COMPACT_ATOMS: atom_id res chain seq x y z
N MET A 1 -18.27 -3.87 3.15
CA MET A 1 -18.14 -3.88 1.68
C MET A 1 -16.78 -3.31 1.32
N PHE A 2 -15.85 -4.17 0.96
CA PHE A 2 -14.45 -3.84 0.72
C PHE A 2 -14.05 -4.11 -0.73
N ILE A 3 -13.31 -3.18 -1.33
CA ILE A 3 -12.47 -3.50 -2.49
C ILE A 3 -11.07 -3.80 -1.95
N ILE A 4 -10.51 -4.93 -2.37
CA ILE A 4 -9.13 -5.32 -2.08
C ILE A 4 -8.34 -5.28 -3.39
N THR A 5 -7.20 -4.60 -3.38
CA THR A 5 -6.34 -4.39 -4.56
C THR A 5 -4.85 -4.41 -4.17
N ASN A 6 -3.95 -4.26 -5.14
CA ASN A 6 -2.51 -4.13 -4.96
C ASN A 6 -1.83 -3.60 -6.23
N ASP A 7 -0.50 -3.57 -6.24
CA ASP A 7 0.35 -3.33 -7.41
C ASP A 7 1.24 -4.52 -7.80
N ASP A 8 1.29 -5.59 -6.99
CA ASP A 8 1.98 -6.85 -7.32
C ASP A 8 1.18 -7.76 -8.28
N GLY A 9 -0.10 -7.44 -8.50
CA GLY A 9 -1.03 -8.16 -9.36
C GLY A 9 -1.90 -9.19 -8.62
N ILE A 10 -2.97 -9.62 -9.29
CA ILE A 10 -4.05 -10.44 -8.70
C ILE A 10 -3.59 -11.79 -8.12
N ASN A 11 -2.50 -12.34 -8.67
CA ASN A 11 -1.98 -13.65 -8.28
C ASN A 11 -0.95 -13.57 -7.13
N ALA A 12 -0.62 -12.38 -6.63
CA ALA A 12 0.39 -12.18 -5.60
C ALA A 12 -0.03 -12.79 -4.25
N GLU A 13 0.94 -13.25 -3.47
CA GLU A 13 0.68 -13.82 -2.15
C GLU A 13 0.14 -12.80 -1.15
N GLY A 14 0.59 -11.54 -1.24
CA GLY A 14 0.18 -10.47 -0.34
C GLY A 14 -1.30 -10.11 -0.42
N ILE A 15 -1.88 -10.11 -1.63
CA ILE A 15 -3.31 -9.83 -1.81
C ILE A 15 -4.18 -11.03 -1.39
N LYS A 16 -3.70 -12.26 -1.61
CA LYS A 16 -4.35 -13.48 -1.07
C LYS A 16 -4.35 -13.45 0.46
N ALA A 17 -3.22 -13.11 1.07
CA ALA A 17 -3.08 -12.97 2.50
C ALA A 17 -4.04 -11.91 3.07
N LEU A 18 -4.16 -10.76 2.40
CA LEU A 18 -5.10 -9.71 2.79
C LEU A 18 -6.56 -10.17 2.64
N LYS A 19 -6.89 -10.86 1.54
CA LYS A 19 -8.22 -11.44 1.31
C LYS A 19 -8.63 -12.39 2.44
N GLU A 20 -7.73 -13.25 2.91
CA GLU A 20 -8.00 -14.24 3.96
C GLU A 20 -8.41 -13.61 5.30
N ILE A 21 -7.89 -12.43 5.64
CA ILE A 21 -8.14 -11.82 6.95
C ILE A 21 -9.38 -10.92 7.00
N ILE A 22 -9.98 -10.61 5.85
CA ILE A 22 -11.23 -9.85 5.74
C ILE A 22 -12.39 -10.85 5.66
N THR A 23 -13.33 -10.78 6.59
CA THR A 23 -14.50 -11.71 6.65
C THR A 23 -15.76 -11.10 6.07
N GLU A 24 -15.80 -9.77 6.00
CA GLU A 24 -16.86 -8.96 5.47
C GLU A 24 -16.99 -9.12 3.95
N ASP A 25 -18.13 -8.67 3.42
CA ASP A 25 -18.39 -8.67 1.99
C ASP A 25 -17.31 -7.87 1.23
N LYS A 26 -16.72 -8.50 0.23
CA LYS A 26 -15.49 -8.03 -0.43
C LYS A 26 -15.38 -8.51 -1.87
N VAL A 27 -14.65 -7.74 -2.66
CA VAL A 27 -14.24 -8.08 -4.02
C VAL A 27 -12.73 -7.86 -4.17
N ILE A 28 -12.08 -8.71 -4.96
CA ILE A 28 -10.68 -8.53 -5.37
C ILE A 28 -10.70 -7.88 -6.75
N ILE A 29 -10.05 -6.73 -6.88
CA ILE A 29 -9.91 -6.02 -8.16
C ILE A 29 -8.46 -5.55 -8.23
N ALA A 30 -7.64 -6.20 -9.05
CA ALA A 30 -6.20 -6.00 -9.06
C ALA A 30 -5.63 -6.06 -10.47
N PRO A 31 -4.45 -5.47 -10.70
CA PRO A 31 -3.76 -5.58 -11.97
C PRO A 31 -3.54 -7.04 -12.39
N ASP A 32 -3.58 -7.31 -13.70
CA ASP A 32 -3.27 -8.63 -14.26
C ASP A 32 -1.77 -9.00 -14.17
N ARG A 33 -0.92 -8.02 -13.88
CA ARG A 33 0.55 -8.11 -13.80
C ARG A 33 1.09 -7.17 -12.73
N ALA A 34 2.34 -7.38 -12.32
CA ALA A 34 3.02 -6.45 -11.41
C ALA A 34 3.29 -5.09 -12.07
N LEU A 35 3.08 -4.00 -11.33
CA LEU A 35 3.24 -2.60 -11.76
C LEU A 35 4.01 -1.79 -10.70
N SER A 36 5.18 -2.27 -10.31
CA SER A 36 6.02 -1.61 -9.31
C SER A 36 6.42 -0.19 -9.73
N GLY A 37 6.32 0.76 -8.81
CA GLY A 37 6.81 2.14 -9.02
C GLY A 37 6.00 2.96 -10.04
N CYS A 38 4.80 2.53 -10.42
CA CYS A 38 3.97 3.26 -11.39
C CYS A 38 3.44 4.61 -10.89
N GLY A 39 3.54 4.88 -9.58
CA GLY A 39 2.95 6.06 -8.96
C GLY A 39 1.44 6.13 -9.18
N HIS A 40 0.90 7.36 -9.24
CA HIS A 40 -0.52 7.59 -9.48
C HIS A 40 -0.84 7.80 -10.95
N GLN A 41 -0.73 6.72 -11.72
CA GLN A 41 -1.10 6.72 -13.13
C GLN A 41 -2.56 6.29 -13.31
N VAL A 42 -3.26 6.87 -14.29
CA VAL A 42 -4.62 6.49 -14.70
C VAL A 42 -4.70 6.34 -16.21
N THR A 43 -5.42 5.33 -16.68
CA THR A 43 -5.52 5.01 -18.10
C THR A 43 -6.66 5.80 -18.75
N THR A 44 -6.35 6.59 -19.78
CA THR A 44 -7.32 7.52 -20.41
C THR A 44 -7.38 7.45 -21.94
N LYS A 45 -6.37 6.86 -22.60
CA LYS A 45 -6.23 6.86 -24.07
C LYS A 45 -6.44 5.49 -24.71
N GLU A 46 -6.67 4.46 -23.91
CA GLU A 46 -6.86 3.09 -24.35
C GLU A 46 -7.93 2.39 -23.49
N GLY A 47 -8.51 1.31 -24.02
CA GLY A 47 -9.49 0.51 -23.30
C GLY A 47 -8.83 -0.32 -22.19
N ILE A 48 -9.54 -0.49 -21.08
CA ILE A 48 -9.11 -1.33 -19.97
C ILE A 48 -9.89 -2.65 -20.03
N THR A 49 -9.18 -3.76 -20.15
CA THR A 49 -9.76 -5.10 -20.12
C THR A 49 -10.04 -5.51 -18.68
N VAL A 50 -11.23 -6.06 -18.44
CA VAL A 50 -11.67 -6.61 -17.16
C VAL A 50 -11.95 -8.10 -17.35
N THR A 51 -11.26 -8.95 -16.60
CA THR A 51 -11.42 -10.40 -16.65
C THR A 51 -11.79 -10.91 -15.27
N GLU A 52 -12.99 -11.48 -15.12
CA GLU A 52 -13.34 -12.21 -13.91
C GLU A 52 -12.61 -13.56 -13.92
N THR A 53 -11.61 -13.69 -13.06
CA THR A 53 -10.77 -14.90 -12.97
C THR A 53 -11.41 -15.98 -12.10
N LYS A 54 -12.17 -15.56 -11.09
CA LYS A 54 -12.98 -16.37 -10.17
C LYS A 54 -14.14 -15.49 -9.67
N PRO A 55 -15.19 -16.08 -9.08
CA PRO A 55 -16.25 -15.30 -8.45
C PRO A 55 -15.68 -14.22 -7.52
N GLN A 56 -16.04 -12.96 -7.77
CA GLN A 56 -15.57 -11.78 -7.03
C GLN A 56 -14.05 -11.51 -7.12
N GLU A 57 -13.36 -12.03 -8.14
CA GLU A 57 -11.93 -11.76 -8.40
C GLU A 57 -11.73 -11.27 -9.85
N TYR A 58 -11.45 -9.98 -10.03
CA TYR A 58 -11.32 -9.32 -11.32
C TYR A 58 -9.88 -8.87 -11.57
N ALA A 59 -9.28 -9.42 -12.63
CA ALA A 59 -8.00 -8.97 -13.16
C ALA A 59 -8.22 -7.80 -14.13
N ILE A 60 -7.45 -6.74 -13.98
CA ILE A 60 -7.58 -5.49 -14.72
C ILE A 60 -6.28 -5.24 -15.49
N SER A 61 -6.36 -4.93 -16.79
CA SER A 61 -5.16 -4.67 -17.62
C SER A 61 -4.51 -3.30 -17.38
N GLY A 62 -5.06 -2.52 -16.45
CA GLY A 62 -4.64 -1.16 -16.08
C GLY A 62 -3.91 -1.08 -14.74
N THR A 63 -3.85 0.13 -14.20
CA THR A 63 -3.09 0.47 -12.98
C THR A 63 -3.87 0.16 -11.69
N PRO A 64 -3.22 0.21 -10.50
CA PRO A 64 -3.93 0.13 -9.22
C PRO A 64 -5.00 1.22 -9.04
N ALA A 65 -4.78 2.43 -9.56
CA ALA A 65 -5.79 3.49 -9.53
C ALA A 65 -6.97 3.16 -10.45
N ASP A 66 -6.72 2.60 -11.64
CA ASP A 66 -7.79 2.14 -12.54
C ASP A 66 -8.63 1.02 -11.92
N CYS A 67 -7.99 0.09 -11.19
CA CYS A 67 -8.68 -0.95 -10.44
C CYS A 67 -9.71 -0.35 -9.46
N VAL A 68 -9.30 0.69 -8.72
CA VAL A 68 -10.19 1.38 -7.79
C VAL A 68 -11.31 2.11 -8.54
N ARG A 69 -11.01 2.87 -9.60
CA ARG A 69 -12.03 3.58 -10.40
C ARG A 69 -13.08 2.63 -10.98
N LEU A 70 -12.66 1.52 -11.58
CA LEU A 70 -13.57 0.51 -12.12
C LEU A 70 -14.37 -0.17 -11.00
N GLY A 71 -13.71 -0.46 -9.88
CA GLY A 71 -14.33 -1.00 -8.68
C GLY A 71 -15.50 -0.15 -8.18
N ILE A 72 -15.23 1.11 -7.87
CA ILE A 72 -16.24 2.01 -7.31
C ILE A 72 -17.31 2.41 -8.33
N SER A 73 -16.98 2.45 -9.63
CA SER A 73 -17.91 2.98 -10.64
C SER A 73 -18.78 1.91 -11.29
N LYS A 74 -18.31 0.65 -11.36
CA LYS A 74 -18.94 -0.39 -12.19
C LYS A 74 -19.04 -1.75 -11.51
N ILE A 75 -17.95 -2.24 -10.91
CA ILE A 75 -17.87 -3.64 -10.46
C ILE A 75 -18.50 -3.82 -9.07
N PHE A 76 -18.23 -2.91 -8.14
CA PHE A 76 -18.73 -2.98 -6.77
C PHE A 76 -19.05 -1.58 -6.20
N PRO A 77 -20.09 -0.90 -6.74
CA PRO A 77 -20.40 0.50 -6.39
C PRO A 77 -20.84 0.72 -4.94
N SER A 78 -21.20 -0.34 -4.22
CA SER A 78 -21.56 -0.30 -2.81
C SER A 78 -20.34 -0.33 -1.87
N ALA A 79 -19.12 -0.39 -2.41
CA ALA A 79 -17.91 -0.38 -1.60
C ALA A 79 -17.80 0.89 -0.73
N THR A 80 -17.47 0.69 0.54
CA THR A 80 -17.25 1.78 1.51
C THR A 80 -15.78 1.97 1.86
N TRP A 81 -14.98 0.91 1.64
CA TRP A 81 -13.56 0.87 1.98
C TRP A 81 -12.74 0.25 0.86
N VAL A 82 -11.52 0.75 0.69
CA VAL A 82 -10.49 0.18 -0.19
C VAL A 82 -9.26 -0.20 0.62
N LEU A 83 -8.85 -1.46 0.52
CA LEU A 83 -7.61 -1.96 1.12
C LEU A 83 -6.62 -2.29 0.00
N SER A 84 -5.40 -1.77 0.09
CA SER A 84 -4.35 -2.03 -0.91
C SER A 84 -3.15 -2.71 -0.27
N GLY A 85 -2.71 -3.83 -0.84
CA GLY A 85 -1.59 -4.64 -0.35
C GLY A 85 -1.96 -6.12 -0.15
N ILE A 86 -1.28 -6.86 0.74
CA ILE A 86 -0.08 -6.45 1.49
C ILE A 86 1.12 -6.39 0.54
N ASN A 87 1.70 -5.20 0.35
CA ASN A 87 2.83 -5.01 -0.56
C ASN A 87 4.10 -5.71 -0.05
N ALA A 88 4.82 -6.37 -0.97
CA ALA A 88 6.09 -7.02 -0.70
C ALA A 88 7.28 -6.03 -0.73
N GLY A 89 7.25 -5.05 0.16
CA GLY A 89 8.21 -3.97 0.25
C GLY A 89 7.61 -2.81 1.03
N GLY A 90 8.45 -2.01 1.68
CA GLY A 90 7.97 -0.84 2.43
C GLY A 90 7.65 0.33 1.51
N ASN A 91 6.64 1.11 1.89
CA ASN A 91 6.28 2.38 1.27
C ASN A 91 6.41 3.48 2.34
N LEU A 92 7.65 3.79 2.71
CA LEU A 92 8.02 4.74 3.76
C LEU A 92 8.49 6.08 3.18
N GLY A 93 8.16 7.17 3.87
CA GLY A 93 8.56 8.52 3.51
C GLY A 93 8.23 8.87 2.06
N SER A 94 9.23 9.32 1.30
CA SER A 94 9.09 9.71 -0.12
C SER A 94 8.48 8.64 -1.04
N ASP A 95 8.58 7.35 -0.69
CA ASP A 95 8.11 6.26 -1.57
C ASP A 95 6.59 6.23 -1.70
N ILE A 96 5.89 6.84 -0.74
CA ILE A 96 4.44 7.09 -0.78
C ILE A 96 4.02 7.71 -2.12
N HIS A 97 4.85 8.57 -2.72
CA HIS A 97 4.51 9.28 -3.95
C HIS A 97 4.59 8.41 -5.20
N ILE A 98 5.54 7.48 -5.26
CA ILE A 98 5.80 6.61 -6.43
C ILE A 98 5.19 5.22 -6.30
N SER A 99 4.60 4.90 -5.14
CA SER A 99 4.01 3.61 -4.85
C SER A 99 2.66 3.39 -5.57
N GLY A 100 2.52 2.24 -6.24
CA GLY A 100 1.25 1.80 -6.80
C GLY A 100 0.28 1.34 -5.71
N THR A 101 0.77 0.65 -4.67
CA THR A 101 -0.02 0.29 -3.49
C THR A 101 -0.70 1.53 -2.90
N VAL A 102 0.05 2.63 -2.72
CA VAL A 102 -0.45 3.87 -2.16
C VAL A 102 -1.32 4.64 -3.16
N ALA A 103 -1.02 4.59 -4.46
CA ALA A 103 -1.85 5.21 -5.48
C ALA A 103 -3.30 4.70 -5.47
N ALA A 104 -3.51 3.40 -5.25
CA ALA A 104 -4.85 2.84 -5.13
C ALA A 104 -5.67 3.49 -4.00
N VAL A 105 -5.09 3.62 -2.80
CA VAL A 105 -5.81 4.20 -1.64
C VAL A 105 -5.91 5.72 -1.73
N ARG A 106 -4.96 6.37 -2.43
CA ARG A 106 -5.07 7.78 -2.79
C ARG A 106 -6.26 8.00 -3.72
N GLU A 107 -6.44 7.15 -4.73
CA GLU A 107 -7.60 7.20 -5.61
C GLU A 107 -8.91 7.02 -4.81
N ALA A 108 -8.97 6.03 -3.92
CA ALA A 108 -10.14 5.82 -3.07
C ALA A 108 -10.47 7.06 -2.21
N ALA A 109 -9.46 7.70 -1.62
CA ALA A 109 -9.62 8.92 -0.82
C ALA A 109 -10.10 10.11 -1.67
N ILE A 110 -9.65 10.24 -2.92
CA ILE A 110 -10.14 11.25 -3.88
C ILE A 110 -11.65 11.07 -4.11
N HIS A 111 -12.13 9.83 -4.18
CA HIS A 111 -13.56 9.52 -4.32
C HIS A 111 -14.33 9.46 -3.00
N GLY A 112 -13.70 9.82 -1.88
CA GLY A 112 -14.35 9.94 -0.58
C GLY A 112 -14.61 8.61 0.15
N LEU A 113 -13.98 7.51 -0.27
CA LEU A 113 -14.03 6.23 0.43
C LEU A 113 -12.98 6.18 1.54
N GLY A 114 -13.23 5.35 2.56
CA GLY A 114 -12.19 5.00 3.53
C GLY A 114 -11.11 4.16 2.86
N ALA A 115 -9.83 4.38 3.17
CA ALA A 115 -8.75 3.68 2.48
C ALA A 115 -7.52 3.41 3.34
N ILE A 116 -6.93 2.22 3.18
CA ILE A 116 -5.75 1.76 3.95
C ILE A 116 -4.79 1.03 3.03
N ALA A 117 -3.55 1.52 2.91
CA ALA A 117 -2.45 0.80 2.28
C ALA A 117 -1.66 0.04 3.34
N ILE A 118 -1.31 -1.21 3.06
CA ILE A 118 -0.50 -2.06 3.96
C ILE A 118 0.70 -2.58 3.20
N SER A 119 1.88 -2.35 3.76
CA SER A 119 3.18 -2.69 3.19
C SER A 119 4.01 -3.44 4.22
N HIS A 120 4.85 -4.38 3.81
CA HIS A 120 5.76 -5.09 4.72
C HIS A 120 7.20 -4.81 4.33
N VAL A 121 7.97 -4.20 5.23
CA VAL A 121 9.40 -3.93 4.98
C VAL A 121 10.16 -5.26 4.91
N ILE A 122 10.86 -5.47 3.79
CA ILE A 122 11.66 -6.67 3.54
C ILE A 122 13.15 -6.38 3.73
N LYS A 123 13.84 -7.31 4.39
CA LYS A 123 15.31 -7.33 4.48
C LYS A 123 15.84 -8.49 3.66
N TYR A 124 16.19 -8.19 2.41
CA TYR A 124 16.74 -9.19 1.50
C TYR A 124 17.97 -9.89 2.13
N PRO A 125 18.10 -11.22 2.02
CA PRO A 125 17.31 -12.15 1.21
C PRO A 125 16.09 -12.77 1.90
N GLN A 126 15.68 -12.29 3.08
CA GLN A 126 14.62 -12.95 3.84
C GLN A 126 13.24 -12.78 3.14
N PRO A 127 12.53 -13.89 2.85
CA PRO A 127 11.18 -13.82 2.31
C PRO A 127 10.20 -13.35 3.38
N ILE A 128 9.06 -12.81 2.94
CA ILE A 128 7.98 -12.43 3.85
C ILE A 128 7.35 -13.69 4.45
N ASN A 129 7.22 -13.70 5.78
CA ASN A 129 6.33 -14.62 6.47
C ASN A 129 4.90 -14.08 6.40
N TRP A 130 4.09 -14.62 5.50
CA TRP A 130 2.72 -14.16 5.27
C TRP A 130 1.79 -14.42 6.45
N ASP A 131 2.02 -15.44 7.27
CA ASP A 131 1.20 -15.67 8.47
C ASP A 131 1.41 -14.57 9.51
N ILE A 132 2.65 -14.12 9.67
CA ILE A 132 2.95 -12.96 10.52
C ILE A 132 2.38 -11.69 9.90
N ALA A 133 2.55 -11.48 8.59
CA ALA A 133 1.98 -10.33 7.90
C ALA A 133 0.45 -10.25 8.06
N LYS A 134 -0.26 -11.38 7.94
CA LYS A 134 -1.71 -11.51 8.21
C LYS A 134 -2.05 -11.14 9.64
N LYS A 135 -1.32 -11.69 10.62
CA LYS A 135 -1.53 -11.42 12.05
C LYS A 135 -1.39 -9.93 12.36
N LEU A 136 -0.32 -9.28 11.87
CA LEU A 136 -0.08 -7.86 12.10
C LEU A 136 -1.08 -6.98 11.34
N SER A 137 -1.40 -7.32 10.10
CA SER A 137 -2.41 -6.62 9.30
C SER A 137 -3.79 -6.68 9.97
N LYS A 138 -4.19 -7.84 10.51
CA LYS A 138 -5.44 -7.97 11.26
C LYS A 138 -5.45 -7.11 12.53
N LYS A 139 -4.32 -7.06 13.25
CA LYS A 139 -4.14 -6.21 14.45
C LYS A 139 -4.36 -4.72 14.12
N VAL A 140 -3.74 -4.22 13.05
CA VAL A 140 -3.84 -2.80 12.67
C VAL A 140 -5.21 -2.47 12.05
N LEU A 141 -5.76 -3.34 11.19
CA LEU A 141 -7.08 -3.13 10.59
C LEU A 141 -8.19 -3.03 11.66
N LYS A 142 -8.15 -3.88 12.69
CA LYS A 142 -9.08 -3.79 13.83
C LYS A 142 -9.04 -2.41 14.51
N LYS A 143 -7.87 -1.76 14.55
CA LYS A 143 -7.71 -0.43 15.14
C LYS A 143 -8.18 0.67 14.19
N LEU A 144 -7.77 0.61 12.91
CA LEU A 144 -7.99 1.71 11.96
C LEU A 144 -9.41 1.78 11.41
N LEU A 145 -10.07 0.64 11.21
CA LEU A 145 -11.47 0.61 10.75
C LEU A 145 -12.45 1.22 11.76
N ASN A 146 -12.05 1.36 13.03
CA ASN A 146 -12.83 1.98 14.10
C ASN A 146 -12.38 3.42 14.42
N LYS A 147 -11.44 3.99 13.67
CA LYS A 147 -11.03 5.39 13.82
C LYS A 147 -11.69 6.26 12.77
N ASP A 148 -12.01 7.49 13.15
CA ASP A 148 -12.41 8.51 12.19
C ASP A 148 -11.31 8.74 11.16
N LEU A 149 -11.72 8.73 9.90
CA LEU A 149 -10.86 9.02 8.76
C LEU A 149 -11.46 10.24 8.03
N PRO A 150 -10.81 11.42 8.12
CA PRO A 150 -11.29 12.61 7.42
C PRO A 150 -11.38 12.38 5.90
N LYS A 151 -12.34 13.05 5.26
CA LYS A 151 -12.46 13.01 3.79
C LYS A 151 -11.17 13.50 3.14
N GLY A 152 -10.78 12.85 2.04
CA GLY A 152 -9.52 13.15 1.36
C GLY A 152 -8.27 12.67 2.13
N CYS A 153 -8.43 11.80 3.13
CA CYS A 153 -7.31 11.16 3.81
C CYS A 153 -7.34 9.64 3.65
N PHE A 154 -6.17 9.03 3.79
CA PHE A 154 -6.01 7.57 3.86
C PHE A 154 -4.94 7.19 4.88
N TRP A 155 -4.98 5.94 5.35
CA TRP A 155 -3.95 5.39 6.23
C TRP A 155 -2.86 4.71 5.40
N ASN A 156 -1.60 5.05 5.63
CA ASN A 156 -0.44 4.31 5.13
C ASN A 156 0.17 3.50 6.29
N VAL A 157 0.23 2.18 6.12
CA VAL A 157 0.74 1.26 7.14
C VAL A 157 1.96 0.52 6.63
N ASN A 158 3.03 0.55 7.42
CA ASN A 158 4.22 -0.27 7.19
C ASN A 158 4.45 -1.22 8.36
N LEU A 159 4.43 -2.52 8.06
CA LEU A 159 4.81 -3.58 8.97
C LEU A 159 6.34 -3.65 9.05
N PRO A 160 6.91 -3.80 10.26
CA PRO A 160 8.35 -3.82 10.45
C PRO A 160 8.98 -5.11 9.90
N PRO A 161 10.30 -5.08 9.64
CA PRO A 161 11.08 -6.28 9.39
C PRO A 161 10.98 -7.23 10.59
N LEU A 162 10.86 -8.53 10.32
CA LEU A 162 10.53 -9.53 11.34
C LEU A 162 11.71 -9.98 12.20
N ASP A 163 12.89 -9.40 12.00
CA ASP A 163 14.12 -9.84 12.67
C ASP A 163 14.13 -9.51 14.18
N TYR A 164 13.21 -8.68 14.70
CA TYR A 164 13.40 -8.04 16.01
C TYR A 164 12.27 -8.17 17.06
N VAL A 165 10.98 -8.39 16.71
CA VAL A 165 9.90 -8.24 17.71
C VAL A 165 8.73 -9.22 17.50
N SER A 166 8.35 -9.96 18.54
CA SER A 166 7.26 -10.95 18.52
C SER A 166 5.83 -10.34 18.56
N ASN A 167 5.72 -9.07 18.94
CA ASN A 167 4.48 -8.31 19.00
C ASN A 167 4.74 -6.78 18.91
N PRO A 168 4.97 -6.23 17.70
CA PRO A 168 5.30 -4.82 17.53
C PRO A 168 4.15 -3.89 17.92
N ASP A 169 4.46 -2.73 18.47
CA ASP A 169 3.46 -1.71 18.80
C ASP A 169 2.93 -1.02 17.54
N ILE A 170 1.71 -0.49 17.61
CA ILE A 170 1.14 0.36 16.57
C ILE A 170 1.41 1.81 16.94
N VAL A 171 2.32 2.45 16.21
CA VAL A 171 2.77 3.83 16.46
C VAL A 171 2.28 4.74 15.34
N PHE A 172 1.51 5.76 15.71
CA PHE A 172 1.11 6.81 14.77
C PHE A 172 2.25 7.81 14.61
N CYS A 173 2.63 8.10 13.37
CA CYS A 173 3.81 8.89 13.05
C CYS A 173 3.63 9.66 11.73
N ASN A 174 4.46 10.68 11.55
CA ASN A 174 4.52 11.42 10.30
C ASN A 174 5.42 10.70 9.29
N PRO A 175 5.13 10.77 7.98
CA PRO A 175 6.06 10.30 6.98
C PRO A 175 7.37 11.06 7.04
N SER A 176 8.49 10.36 6.86
CA SER A 176 9.79 11.00 6.68
C SER A 176 9.80 11.82 5.38
N ILE A 177 10.34 13.02 5.45
CA ILE A 177 10.60 13.88 4.30
C ILE A 177 12.02 13.72 3.74
N ASP A 178 12.85 12.90 4.40
CA ASP A 178 14.21 12.63 3.93
C ASP A 178 14.15 11.78 2.64
N PRO A 179 14.94 12.13 1.61
CA PRO A 179 14.95 11.38 0.36
C PRO A 179 15.52 9.97 0.55
N LEU A 180 15.03 9.01 -0.23
CA LEU A 180 15.65 7.69 -0.37
C LEU A 180 17.06 7.86 -0.96
N PRO A 181 18.13 7.43 -0.26
CA PRO A 181 19.46 7.45 -0.85
C PRO A 181 19.50 6.57 -2.10
N LEU A 182 20.10 7.08 -3.17
CA LEU A 182 20.20 6.39 -4.45
C LEU A 182 21.65 6.04 -4.74
N ASN A 183 21.85 4.83 -5.24
CA ASN A 183 23.13 4.40 -5.81
C ASN A 183 22.97 4.25 -7.32
N PHE A 184 23.89 4.83 -8.10
CA PHE A 184 23.89 4.77 -9.55
C PHE A 184 25.04 3.89 -10.04
N LYS A 185 24.73 2.95 -10.93
CA LYS A 185 25.71 2.17 -11.70
C LYS A 185 25.64 2.63 -13.16
N GLN A 186 26.79 2.94 -13.74
CA GLN A 186 26.90 3.29 -15.15
C GLN A 186 27.44 2.10 -15.96
N GLU A 187 26.81 1.81 -17.09
CA GLU A 187 27.29 0.85 -18.10
C GLU A 187 27.28 1.55 -19.46
N GLY A 188 28.47 1.91 -19.96
CA GLY A 188 28.59 2.74 -21.16
C GLY A 188 27.93 4.12 -20.97
N ASN A 189 26.89 4.42 -21.75
CA ASN A 189 26.10 5.66 -21.64
C ASN A 189 24.74 5.46 -20.94
N GLN A 190 24.54 4.32 -20.29
CA GLN A 190 23.32 3.99 -19.55
C GLN A 190 23.56 4.10 -18.05
N TYR A 191 22.58 4.65 -17.33
CA TYR A 191 22.58 4.77 -15.87
C TYR A 191 21.45 3.93 -15.30
N PHE A 192 21.79 3.09 -14.33
CA PHE A 192 20.87 2.26 -13.56
C PHE A 192 20.94 2.72 -12.11
N TYR A 193 19.79 2.98 -11.49
CA TYR A 193 19.77 3.36 -10.09
C TYR A 193 19.04 2.32 -9.24
N ARG A 194 19.42 2.26 -7.97
CA ARG A 194 18.73 1.49 -6.95
C ARG A 194 18.60 2.34 -5.69
N GLY A 195 17.45 2.22 -5.03
CA GLY A 195 17.27 2.78 -3.69
C GLY A 195 18.03 1.97 -2.65
N GLU A 196 18.85 2.66 -1.86
CA GLU A 196 19.56 2.12 -0.71
C GLU A 196 18.65 2.18 0.53
N TYR A 197 17.63 1.33 0.55
CA TYR A 197 16.51 1.40 1.49
C TYR A 197 16.95 1.38 2.97
N TRP A 198 18.00 0.62 3.29
CA TRP A 198 18.54 0.49 4.64
C TRP A 198 19.50 1.61 5.05
N GLN A 199 19.89 2.48 4.11
CA GLN A 199 20.71 3.67 4.38
C GLN A 199 19.85 4.92 4.59
N ARG A 200 18.51 4.79 4.58
CA ARG A 200 17.59 5.91 4.86
C ARG A 200 17.93 6.57 6.19
N LYS A 201 17.92 7.90 6.19
CA LYS A 201 18.03 8.68 7.42
C LYS A 201 16.82 8.41 8.33
N ARG A 202 17.12 8.17 9.60
CA ARG A 202 16.12 7.92 10.65
C ARG A 202 15.88 9.19 11.43
N THR A 203 15.03 10.06 10.91
CA THR A 203 14.54 11.20 11.68
C THR A 203 13.57 10.69 12.74
N ILE A 204 13.79 11.07 14.00
CA ILE A 204 13.03 10.59 15.16
C ILE A 204 11.53 10.76 14.94
N ASP A 205 10.75 9.77 15.37
CA ASP A 205 9.28 9.73 15.31
C ASP A 205 8.67 9.75 13.90
N THR A 206 9.50 9.59 12.86
CA THR A 206 9.00 9.39 11.49
C THR A 206 8.70 7.92 11.21
N ASP A 207 7.88 7.66 10.19
CA ASP A 207 7.54 6.30 9.74
C ASP A 207 8.78 5.43 9.48
N VAL A 208 9.85 5.99 8.91
CA VAL A 208 11.14 5.32 8.71
C VAL A 208 11.74 4.88 10.05
N ASP A 209 11.85 5.80 11.01
CA ASP A 209 12.46 5.51 12.31
C ASP A 209 11.64 4.51 13.12
N VAL A 210 10.32 4.70 13.16
CA VAL A 210 9.38 3.81 13.84
C VAL A 210 9.45 2.40 13.26
N CYS A 211 9.36 2.27 11.94
CA CYS A 211 9.34 0.98 11.27
C CYS A 211 10.69 0.25 11.41
N PHE A 212 11.81 0.98 11.29
CA PHE A 212 13.16 0.42 11.45
C PHE A 212 13.51 0.12 12.91
N SER A 213 12.77 0.67 13.88
CA SER A 213 12.84 0.28 15.29
C SER A 213 12.04 -0.98 15.61
N GLY A 214 11.40 -1.60 14.63
CA GLY A 214 10.63 -2.82 14.83
C GLY A 214 9.17 -2.60 15.22
N ASN A 215 8.62 -1.40 15.03
CA ASN A 215 7.20 -1.10 15.30
C ASN A 215 6.38 -1.01 14.00
N ILE A 216 5.06 -1.16 14.10
CA ILE A 216 4.14 -0.88 12.99
C ILE A 216 3.98 0.64 12.88
N ALA A 217 4.48 1.19 11.79
CA ALA A 217 4.31 2.62 11.48
C ALA A 217 2.95 2.85 10.81
N VAL A 218 2.18 3.81 11.33
CA VAL A 218 0.90 4.24 10.76
C VAL A 218 0.92 5.75 10.55
N SER A 219 0.74 6.17 9.31
CA SER A 219 0.68 7.58 8.94
C SER A 219 -0.69 7.93 8.35
N LEU A 220 -1.26 9.05 8.78
CA LEU A 220 -2.42 9.65 8.14
C LEU A 220 -1.92 10.55 7.01
N ILE A 221 -2.34 10.28 5.77
CA ILE A 221 -1.92 11.04 4.60
C ILE A 221 -3.12 11.81 4.04
N SER A 222 -2.94 13.12 3.85
CA SER A 222 -3.92 14.00 3.22
C SER A 222 -3.57 14.20 1.74
N ILE A 223 -4.55 14.06 0.85
CA ILE A 223 -4.36 14.31 -0.59
C ILE A 223 -4.15 15.80 -0.92
N ASN A 224 -4.58 16.70 -0.02
CA ASN A 224 -4.55 18.14 -0.22
C ASN A 224 -3.32 18.82 0.42
N GLY A 225 -2.33 18.05 0.89
CA GLY A 225 -1.07 18.58 1.43
C GLY A 225 -1.16 19.27 2.80
N ASN A 226 -2.36 19.50 3.34
CA ASN A 226 -2.53 20.01 4.70
C ASN A 226 -2.83 18.86 5.65
N SER A 227 -1.86 18.54 6.51
CA SER A 227 -2.12 17.86 7.76
C SER A 227 -3.14 18.71 8.53
N THR A 228 -4.31 18.15 8.81
CA THR A 228 -5.27 18.76 9.73
C THR A 228 -4.64 18.73 11.11
N HIS A 229 -3.92 19.79 11.47
CA HIS A 229 -3.80 20.20 12.85
C HIS A 229 -5.15 20.78 13.25
N ASN A 230 -5.85 20.06 14.10
CA ASN A 230 -6.76 20.59 15.11
C ASN A 230 -6.64 19.70 16.33
#